data_AF-A0A2T6ZD60-F1
#
_entry.id   AF-A0A2T6ZD60-F1
#
_cell.length_a   1.000
_cell.length_b   1.000
_cell.length_c   1.000
_cell.angle_alpha   90.00
_cell.angle_beta   90.00
_cell.angle_gamma   90.00
#
_symmetry.space_group_name_H-M   'P 1'
#
loop_
_entity.id
_entity.type
_entity.pdbx_description
1 polymer ?
#
loop_
_entity_poly.entity_id
_entity_poly.type
_entity_poly.pdbx_seq_one_letter_code
_entity_poly.pdbx_strand_id
1 'polypeptide(L)'
;MLRLSKALPIFISKPRMTAFHSGTHHGKKDGFPKPTSVEGEALTNLQAWQQYALNQQALSGEQLDKLTKALRDHQAAFLEHHDKKEQQLQQEIAGLNKTLMAEKIRHLNRIEMLNLRGALEWIVQESQEQQKGVPSKKGTPGKQAALAAIAKSEEFTAILEKEAQDRGLKPEKVRGALAPLYSKLSGYAHGVDQPVVVKTRNLGPDERAALCGGGPVESKEHRHTMNTILR
;
A
#
# COMPACT_ATOMS: atom_id res chain seq x y z
N MET A 1 -48.22 20.24 49.07
CA MET A 1 -47.53 20.57 47.81
C MET A 1 -46.55 19.44 47.48
N LEU A 2 -46.93 18.52 46.58
CA LEU A 2 -46.07 17.42 46.12
C LEU A 2 -45.29 17.88 44.89
N ARG A 3 -43.96 17.94 44.99
CA ARG A 3 -43.07 18.25 43.85
C ARG A 3 -42.81 16.96 43.06
N LEU A 4 -43.40 16.86 41.87
CA LEU A 4 -43.04 15.88 40.85
C LEU A 4 -41.61 16.18 40.35
N SER A 5 -40.66 15.33 40.74
CA SER A 5 -39.31 15.32 40.18
C SER A 5 -39.37 14.83 38.72
N LYS A 6 -38.98 15.72 37.79
CA LYS A 6 -38.85 15.41 36.37
C LYS A 6 -37.78 14.33 36.18
N ALA A 7 -38.18 13.16 35.71
CA ALA A 7 -37.26 12.11 35.27
C ALA A 7 -36.48 12.58 34.05
N LEU A 8 -35.15 12.45 34.10
CA LEU A 8 -34.27 12.68 32.94
C LEU A 8 -34.47 11.54 31.93
N PRO A 9 -34.62 11.84 30.63
CA PRO A 9 -34.70 10.80 29.60
C PRO A 9 -33.33 10.14 29.44
N ILE A 10 -33.25 8.85 29.76
CA ILE A 10 -32.12 8.00 29.40
C ILE A 10 -32.17 7.84 27.88
N PHE A 11 -31.32 8.56 27.16
CA PHE A 11 -31.12 8.35 25.72
C PHE A 11 -30.35 7.04 25.53
N ILE A 12 -31.09 5.95 25.33
CA ILE A 12 -30.54 4.70 24.79
C ILE A 12 -30.27 4.98 23.31
N SER A 13 -29.02 5.30 22.96
CA SER A 13 -28.61 5.39 21.55
C SER A 13 -28.82 4.02 20.92
N LYS A 14 -29.71 3.93 19.92
CA LYS A 14 -29.93 2.69 19.17
C LYS A 14 -28.58 2.20 18.61
N PRO A 15 -28.24 0.92 18.76
CA PRO A 15 -27.03 0.37 18.15
C PRO A 15 -27.12 0.57 16.64
N ARG A 16 -26.08 1.16 16.06
CA ARG A 16 -25.91 1.37 14.63
C ARG A 16 -25.69 0.00 13.98
N MET A 17 -26.77 -0.65 13.56
CA MET A 17 -26.73 -1.88 12.77
C MET A 17 -26.07 -1.57 11.42
N THR A 18 -24.80 -1.92 11.27
CA THR A 18 -24.17 -2.00 9.95
C THR A 18 -24.77 -3.19 9.22
N ALA A 19 -25.38 -2.93 8.06
CA ALA A 19 -26.02 -3.96 7.24
C ALA A 19 -24.97 -4.96 6.74
N PHE A 20 -24.90 -6.12 7.40
CA PHE A 20 -24.15 -7.27 6.91
C PHE A 20 -24.79 -7.74 5.61
N HIS A 21 -24.12 -7.53 4.48
CA HIS A 21 -24.54 -8.10 3.20
C HIS A 21 -24.27 -9.60 3.23
N SER A 22 -25.32 -10.38 3.51
CA SER A 22 -25.27 -11.84 3.41
C SER A 22 -25.26 -12.24 1.94
N GLY A 23 -24.07 -12.59 1.42
CA GLY A 23 -23.96 -13.32 0.17
C GLY A 23 -24.68 -14.66 0.30
N THR A 24 -25.65 -14.90 -0.58
CA THR A 24 -26.41 -16.15 -0.69
C THR A 24 -25.50 -17.30 -1.12
N HIS A 25 -25.01 -18.06 -0.15
CA HIS A 25 -24.50 -19.41 -0.39
C HIS A 25 -25.63 -20.42 -0.09
N HIS A 26 -26.08 -21.12 -1.13
CA HIS A 26 -26.92 -22.30 -1.00
C HIS A 26 -26.10 -23.46 -0.46
N GLY A 27 -26.30 -23.81 0.81
CA GLY A 27 -25.70 -24.96 1.45
C GLY A 27 -26.55 -25.45 2.62
N LYS A 28 -27.18 -26.62 2.42
CA LYS A 28 -27.68 -27.62 3.39
C LYS A 28 -28.33 -27.12 4.69
N LYS A 29 -29.63 -27.42 4.81
CA LYS A 29 -30.40 -27.43 6.06
C LYS A 29 -29.86 -28.52 6.99
N ASP A 30 -28.97 -28.18 7.93
CA ASP A 30 -28.72 -28.98 9.13
C ASP A 30 -28.29 -28.05 10.27
N GLY A 31 -29.16 -27.93 11.28
CA GLY A 31 -28.89 -27.22 12.53
C GLY A 31 -29.11 -25.71 12.44
N PHE A 32 -30.14 -25.22 13.13
CA PHE A 32 -30.12 -23.81 13.57
C PHE A 32 -28.80 -23.59 14.33
N PRO A 33 -28.01 -22.56 13.99
CA PRO A 33 -26.87 -22.20 14.82
C PRO A 33 -27.41 -21.95 16.22
N LYS A 34 -26.93 -22.70 17.21
CA LYS A 34 -27.17 -22.38 18.62
C LYS A 34 -26.79 -20.90 18.79
N PRO A 35 -27.66 -20.07 19.39
CA PRO A 35 -27.33 -18.67 19.63
C PRO A 35 -25.99 -18.61 20.35
N THR A 36 -24.99 -18.06 19.65
CA THR A 36 -23.64 -17.90 20.17
C THR A 36 -23.70 -16.99 21.38
N SER A 37 -23.49 -17.54 22.59
CA SER A 37 -23.13 -17.00 23.91
C SER A 37 -23.63 -15.61 24.36
N VAL A 38 -23.63 -14.62 23.48
CA VAL A 38 -23.91 -13.21 23.75
C VAL A 38 -25.38 -12.97 24.13
N GLU A 39 -26.33 -13.72 23.55
CA GLU A 39 -27.75 -13.57 23.88
C GLU A 39 -28.11 -14.21 25.23
N GLY A 40 -27.45 -15.32 25.59
CA GLY A 40 -27.59 -15.95 26.90
C GLY A 40 -27.03 -15.07 28.03
N GLU A 41 -25.87 -14.43 27.79
CA GLU A 41 -25.27 -13.45 28.70
C GLU A 41 -26.12 -12.17 28.83
N ALA A 42 -26.76 -11.73 27.76
CA ALA A 42 -27.65 -10.57 27.81
C ALA A 42 -28.91 -10.83 28.65
N LEU A 43 -29.49 -12.04 28.56
CA LEU A 43 -30.68 -12.42 29.32
C LEU A 43 -30.39 -12.65 30.81
N THR A 44 -29.25 -13.27 31.15
CA THR A 44 -28.82 -13.43 32.54
C THR A 44 -28.49 -12.08 33.18
N ASN A 45 -27.87 -11.16 32.42
CA ASN A 45 -27.68 -9.78 32.87
C ASN A 45 -29.02 -9.08 33.13
N LEU A 46 -30.01 -9.21 32.23
CA LEU A 46 -31.32 -8.59 32.40
C LEU A 46 -32.05 -9.09 33.66
N GLN A 47 -32.02 -10.39 33.94
CA GLN A 47 -32.60 -10.97 35.15
C GLN A 47 -31.88 -10.50 36.43
N ALA A 48 -30.54 -10.38 36.39
CA ALA A 48 -29.77 -9.84 37.51
C ALA A 48 -30.13 -8.37 37.77
N TRP A 49 -30.33 -7.56 36.72
CA TRP A 49 -30.78 -6.17 36.85
C TRP A 49 -32.20 -6.05 37.40
N GLN A 50 -33.13 -6.96 37.04
CA GLN A 50 -34.49 -6.99 37.61
C GLN A 50 -34.47 -7.36 39.10
N GLN A 51 -33.72 -8.37 39.51
CA GLN A 51 -33.55 -8.76 40.91
C GLN A 51 -32.92 -7.64 41.74
N TYR A 52 -31.89 -6.98 41.18
CA TYR A 52 -31.29 -5.81 41.79
C TYR A 52 -32.30 -4.68 42.01
N ALA A 53 -33.13 -4.36 41.00
CA ALA A 53 -34.15 -3.31 41.11
C ALA A 53 -35.23 -3.59 42.16
N LEU A 54 -35.62 -4.85 42.36
CA LEU A 54 -36.54 -5.25 43.43
C LEU A 54 -35.90 -5.06 44.82
N ASN A 55 -34.62 -5.38 44.98
CA ASN A 55 -33.88 -5.14 46.22
C ASN A 55 -33.64 -3.63 46.50
N GLN A 56 -33.67 -2.77 45.47
CA GLN A 56 -33.56 -1.31 45.65
C GLN A 56 -34.77 -0.68 46.34
N GLN A 57 -35.96 -1.30 46.32
CA GLN A 57 -37.15 -0.78 47.02
C GLN A 57 -37.02 -0.81 48.55
N ALA A 58 -36.03 -1.53 49.08
CA ALA A 58 -35.72 -1.62 50.51
C ALA A 58 -34.54 -0.73 50.96
N LEU A 59 -33.93 0.04 50.04
CA LEU A 59 -32.75 0.85 50.35
C LEU A 59 -33.13 2.26 50.81
N SER A 60 -32.40 2.77 51.80
CA SER A 60 -32.55 4.16 52.24
C SER A 60 -32.06 5.14 51.16
N GLY A 61 -32.53 6.39 51.21
CA GLY A 61 -32.11 7.42 50.23
C GLY A 61 -30.60 7.60 50.16
N GLU A 62 -29.89 7.48 51.30
CA GLU A 62 -28.42 7.58 51.35
C GLU A 62 -27.74 6.41 50.60
N GLN A 63 -28.30 5.21 50.68
CA GLN A 63 -27.77 4.04 49.95
C GLN A 63 -28.00 4.18 48.44
N LEU A 64 -29.17 4.70 48.04
CA LEU A 64 -29.47 4.97 46.63
C LEU A 64 -28.52 6.02 46.03
N ASP A 65 -28.21 7.09 46.77
CA ASP A 65 -27.26 8.12 46.32
C ASP A 65 -25.84 7.55 46.17
N LYS A 66 -25.38 6.75 47.13
CA LYS A 66 -24.08 6.05 47.06
C LYS A 66 -23.98 5.16 45.82
N LEU A 67 -25.01 4.37 45.54
CA LEU A 67 -25.06 3.49 44.36
C LEU A 67 -25.12 4.27 43.05
N THR A 68 -25.95 5.32 43.00
CA THR A 68 -26.07 6.18 41.82
C THR A 68 -24.74 6.89 41.51
N LYS A 69 -24.00 7.28 42.55
CA LYS A 69 -22.65 7.83 42.39
C LYS A 69 -21.68 6.76 41.88
N ALA A 70 -21.63 5.59 42.53
CA ALA A 70 -20.74 4.50 42.11
C ALA A 70 -20.99 4.04 40.66
N LEU A 71 -22.26 3.98 40.24
CA LEU A 71 -22.62 3.65 38.87
C LEU A 71 -22.14 4.72 37.88
N ARG A 72 -22.30 6.01 38.21
CA ARG A 72 -21.79 7.11 37.37
C ARG A 72 -20.27 7.08 37.26
N ASP A 73 -19.58 6.87 38.37
CA ASP A 73 -18.11 6.79 38.41
C ASP A 73 -17.62 5.58 37.58
N HIS A 74 -18.29 4.44 37.69
CA HIS A 74 -17.99 3.25 36.90
C HIS A 74 -18.24 3.46 35.39
N GLN A 75 -19.37 4.08 35.03
CA GLN A 75 -19.67 4.42 33.64
C GLN A 75 -18.63 5.39 33.06
N ALA A 76 -18.23 6.42 33.81
CA ALA A 76 -17.20 7.35 33.38
C ALA A 76 -15.85 6.65 33.17
N ALA A 77 -15.43 5.80 34.11
CA ALA A 77 -14.20 5.02 33.99
C ALA A 77 -14.22 4.05 32.80
N PHE A 78 -15.38 3.41 32.55
CA PHE A 78 -15.57 2.51 31.42
C PHE A 78 -15.45 3.25 30.09
N LEU A 79 -16.13 4.40 29.95
CA LEU A 79 -16.04 5.24 28.75
C LEU A 79 -14.62 5.74 28.53
N GLU A 80 -13.94 6.24 29.56
CA GLU A 80 -12.56 6.71 29.47
C GLU A 80 -11.60 5.58 29.02
N HIS A 81 -11.78 4.37 29.56
CA HIS A 81 -10.99 3.21 29.14
C HIS A 81 -11.24 2.85 27.66
N HIS A 82 -12.50 2.89 27.22
CA HIS A 82 -12.85 2.63 25.82
C HIS A 82 -12.29 3.69 24.87
N ASP A 83 -12.39 4.96 25.22
CA ASP A 83 -11.84 6.07 24.43
C ASP A 83 -10.31 5.95 24.32
N LYS A 84 -9.63 5.63 25.43
CA LYS A 84 -8.18 5.37 25.42
C LYS A 84 -7.81 4.22 24.51
N LYS A 85 -8.58 3.11 24.56
CA LYS A 85 -8.33 1.93 23.73
C LYS A 85 -8.59 2.22 22.25
N GLU A 86 -9.65 2.97 21.93
CA GLU A 86 -9.94 3.39 20.56
C GLU A 86 -8.82 4.28 20.02
N GLN A 87 -8.35 5.25 20.80
CA GLN A 87 -7.21 6.10 20.42
C GLN A 87 -5.92 5.30 20.19
N GLN A 88 -5.62 4.34 21.06
CA GLN A 88 -4.47 3.44 20.89
C GLN A 88 -4.56 2.65 19.57
N LEU A 89 -5.71 2.05 19.29
CA LEU A 89 -5.92 1.30 18.04
C LEU A 89 -5.83 2.20 16.80
N GLN A 90 -6.36 3.43 16.85
CA GLN A 90 -6.24 4.38 15.76
C GLN A 90 -4.78 4.78 15.49
N GLN A 91 -3.98 4.97 16.54
CA GLN A 91 -2.54 5.24 16.42
C GLN A 91 -1.78 4.05 15.83
N GLU A 92 -2.09 2.83 16.27
CA GLU A 92 -1.49 1.61 15.74
C GLU A 92 -1.82 1.42 14.25
N ILE A 93 -3.09 1.57 13.87
CA ILE A 93 -3.53 1.52 12.46
C ILE A 93 -2.80 2.56 11.63
N ALA A 94 -2.65 3.80 12.12
CA ALA A 94 -1.92 4.84 11.42
C ALA A 94 -0.43 4.48 11.26
N GLY A 95 0.19 3.93 12.30
CA GLY A 95 1.58 3.46 12.27
C GLY A 95 1.80 2.32 11.27
N LEU A 96 0.94 1.30 11.30
CA LEU A 96 0.98 0.17 10.38
C LEU A 96 0.76 0.60 8.93
N ASN A 97 -0.19 1.50 8.67
CA ASN A 97 -0.43 2.04 7.34
C ASN A 97 0.79 2.80 6.79
N LYS A 98 1.45 3.60 7.63
CA LYS A 98 2.68 4.30 7.24
C LYS A 98 3.79 3.31 6.86
N THR A 99 4.00 2.28 7.68
CA THR A 99 5.00 1.23 7.41
C THR A 99 4.67 0.45 6.14
N LEU A 100 3.41 0.08 5.94
CA LEU A 100 2.95 -0.62 4.74
C LEU A 100 3.20 0.20 3.47
N MET A 101 2.89 1.50 3.49
CA MET A 101 3.13 2.38 2.34
C MET A 101 4.63 2.53 2.04
N ALA A 102 5.47 2.65 3.08
CA ALA A 102 6.92 2.68 2.91
C ALA A 102 7.46 1.37 2.28
N GLU A 103 6.97 0.21 2.73
CA GLU A 103 7.35 -1.08 2.14
C GLU A 103 6.88 -1.23 0.69
N LYS A 104 5.64 -0.80 0.38
CA LYS A 104 5.14 -0.79 -1.00
C LYS A 104 6.04 0.04 -1.92
N ILE A 105 6.46 1.23 -1.47
CA ILE A 105 7.39 2.08 -2.23
C ILE A 105 8.73 1.38 -2.43
N ARG A 106 9.31 0.79 -1.36
CA ARG A 106 10.57 0.04 -1.46
C ARG A 106 10.48 -1.13 -2.43
N HIS A 107 9.39 -1.90 -2.37
CA HIS A 107 9.16 -3.04 -3.26
C HIS A 107 9.03 -2.60 -4.72
N LEU A 108 8.23 -1.57 -5.00
CA LEU A 108 8.08 -1.02 -6.34
C LEU A 108 9.42 -0.49 -6.90
N ASN A 109 10.22 0.18 -6.08
CA ASN A 109 11.55 0.64 -6.48
C ASN A 109 12.48 -0.54 -6.79
N ARG A 110 12.44 -1.63 -6.02
CA ARG A 110 13.23 -2.84 -6.32
C ARG A 110 12.83 -3.46 -7.65
N ILE A 111 11.53 -3.61 -7.91
CA ILE A 111 11.04 -4.13 -9.20
C ILE A 111 11.52 -3.24 -10.35
N GLU A 112 11.46 -1.92 -10.19
CA GLU A 112 11.93 -0.99 -11.21
C GLU A 112 13.44 -1.14 -11.47
N MET A 113 14.27 -1.25 -10.44
CA MET A 113 15.71 -1.45 -10.62
C MET A 113 16.04 -2.78 -11.31
N LEU A 114 15.30 -3.85 -11.00
CA LEU A 114 15.44 -5.14 -11.68
C LEU A 114 15.08 -5.02 -13.17
N ASN A 115 13.95 -4.37 -13.48
CA ASN A 115 13.51 -4.13 -14.85
C ASN A 115 14.56 -3.32 -15.65
N LEU A 116 15.07 -2.23 -15.07
CA LEU A 116 16.10 -1.40 -15.72
C LEU A 116 17.38 -2.19 -16.01
N ARG A 117 17.81 -3.03 -15.06
CA ARG A 117 18.94 -3.92 -15.29
C ARG A 117 18.64 -4.90 -16.41
N GLY A 118 17.47 -5.54 -16.38
CA GLY A 118 17.03 -6.46 -17.43
C GLY A 118 17.12 -5.82 -18.83
N ALA A 119 16.67 -4.57 -18.97
CA ALA A 119 16.80 -3.84 -20.25
C ALA A 119 18.25 -3.67 -20.68
N LEU A 120 19.13 -3.24 -19.77
CA LEU A 120 20.55 -3.08 -20.10
C LEU A 120 21.20 -4.41 -20.50
N GLU A 121 20.85 -5.50 -19.83
CA GLU A 121 21.36 -6.83 -20.17
C GLU A 121 20.83 -7.32 -21.52
N TRP A 122 19.57 -7.04 -21.83
CA TRP A 122 18.96 -7.35 -23.12
C TRP A 122 19.61 -6.55 -24.26
N ILE A 123 19.86 -5.25 -24.08
CA ILE A 123 20.58 -4.41 -25.05
C ILE A 123 21.97 -4.99 -25.35
N VAL A 124 22.69 -5.45 -24.32
CA VAL A 124 24.00 -6.10 -24.50
C VAL A 124 23.87 -7.37 -25.31
N GLN A 125 22.94 -8.25 -24.94
CA GLN A 125 22.70 -9.53 -25.59
C GLN A 125 22.33 -9.34 -27.06
N GLU A 126 21.36 -8.48 -27.36
CA GLU A 126 20.92 -8.17 -28.72
C GLU A 126 22.10 -7.64 -29.57
N SER A 127 22.93 -6.75 -29.02
CA SER A 127 24.10 -6.24 -29.76
C SER A 127 25.13 -7.32 -30.09
N GLN A 128 25.29 -8.30 -29.20
CA GLN A 128 26.21 -9.43 -29.38
C GLN A 128 25.66 -10.40 -30.43
N GLU A 129 24.37 -10.71 -30.38
CA GLU A 129 23.67 -11.57 -31.34
C GLU A 129 23.70 -10.96 -32.75
N GLN A 130 23.50 -9.64 -32.87
CA GLN A 130 23.54 -8.93 -34.15
C GLN A 130 24.97 -8.63 -34.66
N GLN A 131 26.03 -9.05 -33.95
CA GLN A 131 27.44 -8.75 -34.25
C GLN A 131 27.75 -7.25 -34.43
N LYS A 132 26.95 -6.37 -33.81
CA LYS A 132 27.07 -4.92 -33.93
C LYS A 132 28.18 -4.36 -33.05
N GLY A 133 29.42 -4.65 -33.43
CA GLY A 133 30.62 -4.01 -32.87
C GLY A 133 31.19 -4.64 -31.59
N VAL A 134 30.68 -5.79 -31.13
CA VAL A 134 31.26 -6.53 -30.00
C VAL A 134 31.83 -7.87 -30.48
N PRO A 135 33.17 -8.07 -30.45
CA PRO A 135 33.76 -9.32 -30.92
C PRO A 135 33.35 -10.48 -30.01
N SER A 136 32.64 -11.46 -30.56
CA SER A 136 32.17 -12.69 -29.89
C SER A 136 33.30 -13.67 -29.48
N LYS A 137 34.58 -13.27 -29.50
CA LYS A 137 35.71 -14.20 -29.33
C LYS A 137 36.13 -14.37 -27.87
N LYS A 138 36.28 -15.64 -27.47
CA LYS A 138 36.93 -16.19 -26.25
C LYS A 138 37.57 -15.14 -25.34
N GLY A 139 36.82 -14.70 -24.35
CA GLY A 139 37.20 -13.63 -23.42
C GLY A 139 36.13 -12.56 -23.38
N THR A 140 34.88 -12.96 -23.10
CA THR A 140 33.71 -12.06 -23.12
C THR A 140 33.99 -10.85 -22.23
N PRO A 141 34.08 -9.64 -22.79
CA PRO A 141 34.14 -8.44 -21.96
C PRO A 141 32.93 -8.47 -21.03
N GLY A 142 33.14 -8.24 -19.72
CA GLY A 142 32.03 -8.18 -18.78
C GLY A 142 30.94 -7.23 -19.29
N LYS A 143 29.67 -7.46 -18.92
CA LYS A 143 28.51 -6.69 -19.42
C LYS A 143 28.71 -5.16 -19.42
N GLN A 144 29.47 -4.63 -18.46
CA GLN A 144 29.85 -3.22 -18.41
C GLN A 144 30.79 -2.78 -19.56
N ALA A 145 31.79 -3.59 -19.90
CA ALA A 145 32.67 -3.32 -21.03
C ALA A 145 31.92 -3.45 -22.36
N ALA A 146 30.98 -4.39 -22.47
CA ALA A 146 30.09 -4.50 -23.62
C ALA A 146 29.21 -3.24 -23.77
N LEU A 147 28.57 -2.77 -22.70
CA LEU A 147 27.82 -1.49 -22.72
C LEU A 147 28.68 -0.30 -23.08
N ALA A 148 29.91 -0.24 -22.59
CA ALA A 148 30.86 0.83 -22.94
C ALA A 148 31.27 0.78 -24.43
N ALA A 149 31.33 -0.41 -25.03
CA ALA A 149 31.57 -0.57 -26.46
C ALA A 149 30.34 -0.17 -27.29
N ILE A 150 29.14 -0.60 -26.88
CA ILE A 150 27.86 -0.20 -27.50
C ILE A 150 27.71 1.32 -27.46
N ALA A 151 27.99 1.95 -26.32
CA ALA A 151 27.92 3.42 -26.16
C ALA A 151 28.86 4.20 -27.09
N LYS A 152 29.87 3.53 -27.67
CA LYS A 152 30.83 4.11 -28.62
C LYS A 152 30.55 3.70 -30.07
N SER A 153 29.57 2.82 -30.33
CA SER A 153 29.26 2.40 -31.70
C SER A 153 28.59 3.54 -32.47
N GLU A 154 28.88 3.64 -33.77
CA GLU A 154 28.33 4.69 -34.63
C GLU A 154 26.80 4.57 -34.75
N GLU A 155 26.27 3.35 -34.87
CA GLU A 155 24.81 3.12 -34.95
C GLU A 155 24.10 3.59 -33.69
N PHE A 156 24.59 3.19 -32.51
CA PHE A 156 23.99 3.61 -31.24
C PHE A 156 24.14 5.12 -31.03
N THR A 157 25.27 5.68 -31.45
CA THR A 157 25.51 7.13 -31.43
C THR A 157 24.49 7.88 -32.27
N ALA A 158 24.21 7.42 -33.49
CA ALA A 158 23.23 8.06 -34.38
C ALA A 158 21.80 7.98 -33.80
N ILE A 159 21.41 6.83 -33.24
CA ILE A 159 20.10 6.68 -32.58
C ILE A 159 20.00 7.60 -31.37
N LEU A 160 21.03 7.64 -30.52
CA LEU A 160 21.05 8.50 -29.34
C LEU A 160 21.05 9.98 -29.69
N GLU A 161 21.76 10.40 -30.73
CA GLU A 161 21.79 11.80 -31.17
C GLU A 161 20.40 12.25 -31.63
N LYS A 162 19.71 11.41 -32.42
CA LYS A 162 18.33 11.65 -32.81
C LYS A 162 17.40 11.73 -31.59
N GLU A 163 17.47 10.75 -30.69
CA GLU A 163 16.63 10.72 -29.49
C GLU A 163 16.90 11.91 -28.56
N ALA A 164 18.17 12.31 -28.42
CA ALA A 164 18.56 13.50 -27.67
C ALA A 164 18.00 14.77 -28.32
N GLN A 165 18.09 14.88 -29.64
CA GLN A 165 17.55 16.01 -30.40
C GLN A 165 16.02 16.10 -30.27
N ASP A 166 15.30 14.99 -30.46
CA ASP A 166 13.83 14.91 -30.35
C ASP A 166 13.35 15.34 -28.95
N ARG A 167 14.17 15.13 -27.92
CA ARG A 167 13.89 15.51 -26.53
C ARG A 167 14.50 16.85 -26.09
N GLY A 168 15.23 17.55 -26.97
CA GLY A 168 15.92 18.80 -26.63
C GLY A 168 17.04 18.62 -25.59
N LEU A 169 17.66 17.45 -25.53
CA LEU A 169 18.76 17.10 -24.63
C LEU A 169 20.12 17.23 -25.31
N LYS A 170 21.19 17.31 -24.52
CA LYS A 170 22.56 17.34 -25.05
C LYS A 170 23.05 15.92 -25.31
N PRO A 171 23.41 15.54 -26.56
CA PRO A 171 23.80 14.17 -26.90
C PRO A 171 24.96 13.63 -26.05
N GLU A 172 25.93 14.50 -25.72
CA GLU A 172 27.08 14.17 -24.88
C GLU A 172 26.67 13.67 -23.48
N LYS A 173 25.65 14.31 -22.88
CA LYS A 173 25.13 13.92 -21.56
C LYS A 173 24.40 12.59 -21.61
N VAL A 174 23.58 12.39 -22.64
CA VAL A 174 22.83 11.14 -22.87
C VAL A 174 23.82 9.98 -23.08
N ARG A 175 24.85 10.17 -23.90
CA ARG A 175 25.90 9.17 -24.15
C ARG A 175 26.67 8.81 -22.87
N GLY A 176 27.00 9.81 -22.06
CA GLY A 176 27.69 9.63 -20.78
C GLY A 176 26.84 8.94 -19.69
N ALA A 177 25.52 8.88 -19.83
CA ALA A 177 24.62 8.38 -18.79
C ALA A 177 24.57 6.85 -18.67
N LEU A 178 24.88 6.11 -19.74
CA LEU A 178 24.70 4.65 -19.79
C LEU A 178 25.63 3.89 -18.82
N ALA A 179 26.90 4.27 -18.77
CA ALA A 179 27.89 3.58 -17.93
C ALA A 179 27.68 3.78 -16.42
N PRO A 180 27.43 5.01 -15.91
CA PRO A 180 27.03 5.23 -14.52
C PRO A 180 25.74 4.49 -14.16
N LEU A 181 24.76 4.46 -15.07
CA LEU A 181 23.49 3.77 -14.85
C LEU A 181 23.69 2.27 -14.66
N TYR A 182 24.52 1.62 -15.49
CA TYR A 182 24.84 0.21 -15.29
C TYR A 182 25.58 -0.04 -13.97
N SER A 183 26.58 0.80 -13.62
CA SER A 183 27.29 0.67 -12.34
C SER A 183 26.37 0.80 -11.13
N LYS A 184 25.32 1.63 -11.23
CA LYS A 184 24.29 1.79 -10.19
C LYS A 184 23.40 0.55 -10.10
N LEU A 185 23.12 -0.10 -11.23
CA LEU A 185 22.19 -1.23 -11.33
C LEU A 185 22.86 -2.60 -11.20
N SER A 186 24.18 -2.69 -11.36
CA SER A 186 24.92 -3.97 -11.37
C SER A 186 24.87 -4.72 -10.04
N GLY A 187 24.64 -4.01 -8.93
CA GLY A 187 24.52 -4.59 -7.59
C GLY A 187 23.15 -5.19 -7.25
N TYR A 188 22.14 -5.03 -8.11
CA TYR A 188 20.82 -5.62 -7.88
C TYR A 188 20.83 -7.13 -8.21
N ALA A 189 19.70 -7.84 -8.14
CA ALA A 189 19.63 -9.19 -8.71
C ALA A 189 19.53 -9.11 -10.25
N HIS A 190 19.80 -10.21 -10.94
CA HIS A 190 19.52 -10.32 -12.37
C HIS A 190 18.02 -10.60 -12.58
N GLY A 191 17.47 -10.17 -13.71
CA GLY A 191 16.22 -10.73 -14.24
C GLY A 191 15.14 -9.70 -14.57
N VAL A 192 14.58 -9.85 -15.77
CA VAL A 192 13.22 -10.33 -16.07
C VAL A 192 13.15 -10.54 -17.61
N ASP A 193 12.72 -11.70 -18.10
CA ASP A 193 12.59 -12.03 -19.55
C ASP A 193 11.41 -11.34 -20.27
N GLN A 194 10.80 -10.33 -19.63
CA GLN A 194 9.59 -9.66 -20.11
C GLN A 194 9.91 -8.25 -20.65
N PRO A 195 9.02 -7.66 -21.48
CA PRO A 195 9.19 -6.31 -22.01
C PRO A 195 9.42 -5.30 -20.88
N VAL A 196 10.52 -4.54 -20.99
CA VAL A 196 10.95 -3.65 -19.92
C VAL A 196 10.14 -2.37 -19.94
N VAL A 197 9.33 -2.18 -18.89
CA VAL A 197 8.61 -0.92 -18.67
C VAL A 197 9.47 -0.01 -17.79
N VAL A 198 10.09 0.99 -18.41
CA VAL A 198 10.83 2.05 -17.72
C VAL A 198 9.85 3.09 -17.19
N LYS A 199 9.77 3.25 -15.86
CA LYS A 199 9.00 4.36 -15.25
C LYS A 199 9.89 5.59 -15.15
N THR A 200 9.29 6.76 -15.35
CA THR A 200 10.03 8.02 -15.54
C THR A 200 10.54 8.66 -14.25
N ARG A 201 10.10 8.20 -13.08
CA ARG A 201 10.27 8.92 -11.81
C ARG A 201 11.69 8.81 -11.22
N ASN A 202 12.39 7.70 -11.44
CA ASN A 202 13.69 7.43 -10.81
C ASN A 202 14.90 7.68 -11.73
N LEU A 203 14.65 8.12 -12.96
CA LEU A 203 15.67 8.38 -13.96
C LEU A 203 15.63 9.82 -14.45
N GLY A 204 16.80 10.45 -14.53
CA GLY A 204 16.95 11.75 -15.17
C GLY A 204 16.59 11.69 -16.66
N PRO A 205 16.23 12.82 -17.29
CA PRO A 205 15.91 12.88 -18.72
C PRO A 205 16.99 12.23 -19.60
N ASP A 206 18.27 12.44 -19.26
CA ASP A 206 19.42 11.90 -19.98
C ASP A 206 19.50 10.36 -19.89
N GLU A 207 19.29 9.79 -18.69
CA GLU A 207 19.29 8.33 -18.46
C GLU A 207 18.12 7.66 -19.20
N ARG A 208 16.96 8.31 -19.26
CA ARG A 208 15.78 7.81 -19.98
C ARG A 208 16.02 7.77 -21.48
N ALA A 209 16.57 8.83 -22.05
CA ALA A 209 16.93 8.89 -23.46
C ALA A 209 17.98 7.81 -23.80
N ALA A 210 18.96 7.60 -22.93
CA ALA A 210 19.99 6.58 -23.11
C ALA A 210 19.42 5.16 -23.18
N LEU A 211 18.38 4.85 -22.39
CA LEU A 211 17.70 3.56 -22.42
C LEU A 211 16.79 3.39 -23.64
N CYS A 212 16.10 4.45 -24.08
CA CYS A 212 15.20 4.38 -25.23
C CYS A 212 15.96 4.19 -26.56
N GLY A 213 17.18 4.74 -26.67
CA GLY A 213 18.00 4.58 -27.87
C GLY A 213 18.63 3.19 -28.06
N GLY A 214 18.55 2.30 -27.06
CA GLY A 214 19.20 0.98 -27.10
C GLY A 214 18.34 -0.19 -27.57
N GLY A 215 17.02 -0.04 -27.72
CA GLY A 215 16.14 -1.15 -28.08
C GLY A 215 14.67 -0.76 -28.26
N PRO A 216 13.77 -1.73 -28.49
CA PRO A 216 12.32 -1.52 -28.57
C PRO A 216 11.75 -1.33 -27.15
N VAL A 217 12.20 -0.28 -26.47
CA VAL A 217 11.67 0.13 -25.17
C VAL A 217 10.51 1.09 -25.45
N GLU A 218 9.28 0.60 -25.32
CA GLU A 218 8.10 1.46 -25.39
C GLU A 218 8.07 2.42 -24.20
N SER A 219 8.46 3.67 -24.43
CA SER A 219 8.19 4.78 -23.52
C SER A 219 6.67 4.97 -23.40
N LYS A 220 6.10 4.68 -22.22
CA LYS A 220 4.67 4.89 -21.93
C LYS A 220 4.24 6.37 -21.93
N GLU A 221 5.15 7.31 -22.19
CA GLU A 221 4.90 8.75 -22.09
C GLU A 221 3.92 9.28 -23.15
N HIS A 222 3.56 8.50 -24.18
CA HIS A 222 2.59 8.88 -25.22
C HIS A 222 1.18 8.27 -25.11
N ARG A 223 0.82 7.58 -24.01
CA ARG A 223 -0.56 7.05 -23.80
C ARG A 223 -1.26 7.60 -22.55
N HIS A 224 -0.98 8.83 -22.15
CA HIS A 224 -1.75 9.48 -21.07
C HIS A 224 -2.16 10.93 -21.36
N THR A 225 -2.55 11.20 -22.60
CA THR A 225 -3.78 11.97 -22.83
C THR A 225 -4.96 10.99 -22.76
N MET A 226 -5.89 11.27 -21.84
CA MET A 226 -7.17 10.57 -21.57
C MET A 226 -7.14 9.25 -20.79
N ASN A 227 -7.31 9.33 -19.47
CA ASN A 227 -8.60 8.98 -18.87
C ASN A 227 -8.68 9.42 -17.40
N THR A 228 -9.59 10.36 -17.17
CA THR A 228 -10.45 10.49 -16.00
C THR A 228 -10.70 9.14 -15.32
N ILE A 229 -10.45 9.08 -14.00
CA ILE A 229 -11.28 8.48 -12.94
C ILE A 229 -10.36 8.39 -11.72
N LEU A 230 -10.59 9.30 -10.77
CA LEU A 230 -10.69 9.05 -9.33
C LEU A 230 -11.15 10.40 -8.71
N ARG A 231 -12.45 10.64 -8.85
CA ARG A 231 -13.25 11.20 -7.76
C ARG A 231 -13.78 10.03 -6.95
#